data_AF-A0A3D3J626-F1
#
_entry.id   AF-A0A3D3J626-F1
#
_cell.length_a   1.000
_cell.length_b   1.000
_cell.length_c   1.000
_cell.angle_alpha   90.00
_cell.angle_beta   90.00
_cell.angle_gamma   90.00
#
_symmetry.space_group_name_H-M   'P 1'
#
loop_
_entity.id
_entity.type
_entity.pdbx_description
1 polymer ?
#
loop_
_entity_poly.entity_id
_entity_poly.type
_entity_poly.pdbx_seq_one_letter_code
_entity_poly.pdbx_strand_id
1 'polypeptide(L)'
;MRRAYIVRDILIVLMAICSTGIYWLCFLDANVPEAASVFLFIFYLLPIAFTSIVYGWYGGILCFTPFFVVAVILSPGNAYFLFFHLVAIYVYSYIKAKGLCSGLIRTIITGLVSGLFISAVYYLIFVLIAGESFSEVNAASMLIHLCNIVPQSVLICLFIHWFSSDKRKDFRNRIGYAETSPMSIMREEGTSLKKGYRGLSGKIFAILLIEAVFMGVAAAFFANSLVPKMMERYRQEQAASVIESTQDGTPPEKPSTKPSRKPDSVYGDLSQMVGFNEAFDAAREHAIHDRFAFDDQGIAFDLKLIMLLLCVIHPIVLVANYVGQMLIVKPIVSITGIMDKFDDEEEQRLLVEKELSELTIHSEDEIESLYKVIYRMSSELNSYIEDMKREQQLKEDLRVAKASSEAKSTFLSNVSHEIRTPINAVLGMDEMILRESNDKEILKYAADIKNSGKTLLSLINDLLDFSKI
;
A
#
# COMPACT_ATOMS: atom_id res chain seq x y z
N MET A 1 16.39 -12.69 0.43
CA MET A 1 15.69 -11.41 0.17
C MET A 1 16.38 -10.56 -0.90
N ARG A 2 17.54 -9.92 -0.64
CA ARG A 2 18.20 -8.98 -1.59
C ARG A 2 18.50 -9.54 -3.00
N ARG A 3 18.94 -10.79 -3.11
CA ARG A 3 19.19 -11.46 -4.41
C ARG A 3 17.91 -11.66 -5.25
N ALA A 4 16.78 -11.92 -4.61
CA ALA A 4 15.50 -12.15 -5.31
C ALA A 4 14.96 -10.86 -5.94
N TYR A 5 15.13 -9.71 -5.29
CA TYR A 5 14.74 -8.41 -5.84
C TYR A 5 15.55 -8.03 -7.07
N ILE A 6 16.87 -8.25 -7.03
CA ILE A 6 17.75 -8.01 -8.17
C ILE A 6 17.33 -8.88 -9.37
N VAL A 7 17.05 -10.16 -9.15
CA VAL A 7 16.60 -11.07 -10.21
C VAL A 7 15.25 -10.63 -10.80
N ARG A 8 14.30 -10.20 -9.95
CA ARG A 8 13.03 -9.62 -10.39
C ARG A 8 13.24 -8.41 -11.30
N ASP A 9 14.03 -7.44 -10.86
CA ASP A 9 14.21 -6.19 -11.58
C ASP A 9 14.91 -6.42 -12.93
N ILE A 10 15.92 -7.31 -12.95
CA ILE A 10 16.56 -7.76 -14.19
C ILE A 10 15.55 -8.42 -15.14
N LEU A 11 14.68 -9.29 -14.63
CA LEU A 11 13.70 -10.00 -15.45
C LEU A 11 12.65 -9.04 -16.03
N ILE A 12 12.19 -8.06 -15.25
CA ILE A 12 11.26 -7.02 -15.73
C ILE A 12 11.90 -6.20 -16.86
N VAL A 13 13.16 -5.77 -16.69
CA VAL A 13 13.89 -5.02 -17.73
C VAL A 13 14.07 -5.86 -18.99
N LEU A 14 14.46 -7.13 -18.86
CA LEU A 14 14.64 -8.03 -20.00
C LEU A 14 13.32 -8.22 -20.77
N MET A 15 12.19 -8.39 -20.06
CA MET A 15 10.88 -8.53 -20.69
C MET A 15 10.40 -7.22 -21.35
N ALA A 16 10.77 -6.07 -20.82
CA ALA A 16 10.52 -4.78 -21.47
C ALA A 16 11.31 -4.67 -22.78
N ILE A 17 12.59 -5.06 -22.79
CA ILE A 17 13.42 -5.10 -24.01
C ILE A 17 12.81 -6.06 -25.05
N CYS A 18 12.38 -7.25 -24.62
CA CYS A 18 11.69 -8.20 -25.50
C CYS A 18 10.40 -7.60 -26.09
N SER A 19 9.60 -6.89 -25.28
CA SER A 19 8.37 -6.23 -25.74
C SER A 19 8.67 -5.18 -26.81
N THR A 20 9.69 -4.35 -26.59
CA THR A 20 10.16 -3.36 -27.57
C THR A 20 10.64 -4.02 -28.86
N GLY A 21 11.40 -5.12 -28.77
CA GLY A 21 11.88 -5.85 -29.93
C GLY A 21 10.75 -6.46 -30.76
N ILE A 22 9.77 -7.09 -30.12
CA ILE A 22 8.58 -7.63 -30.81
C ILE A 22 7.76 -6.50 -31.44
N TYR A 23 7.58 -5.39 -30.73
CA TYR A 23 6.89 -4.21 -31.26
C TYR A 23 7.56 -3.66 -32.51
N TRP A 24 8.90 -3.54 -32.49
CA TRP A 24 9.68 -3.09 -33.65
C TRP A 24 9.51 -4.01 -34.86
N LEU A 25 9.60 -5.33 -34.66
CA LEU A 25 9.41 -6.31 -35.73
C LEU A 25 7.98 -6.35 -36.29
N CYS A 26 6.97 -6.10 -35.45
CA CYS A 26 5.57 -6.15 -35.90
C CYS A 26 5.11 -4.88 -36.60
N PHE A 27 5.64 -3.71 -36.22
CA PHE A 27 5.07 -2.41 -36.63
C PHE A 27 6.04 -1.45 -37.30
N LEU A 28 7.35 -1.66 -37.20
CA LEU A 28 8.36 -0.70 -37.70
C LEU A 28 9.26 -1.29 -38.78
N ASP A 29 9.54 -2.59 -38.77
CA ASP A 29 10.35 -3.22 -39.80
C ASP A 29 9.51 -3.60 -41.02
N ALA A 30 9.58 -2.77 -42.07
CA ALA A 30 8.90 -2.99 -43.34
C ALA A 30 9.42 -4.21 -44.12
N ASN A 31 10.53 -4.84 -43.70
CA ASN A 31 11.12 -5.98 -44.39
C ASN A 31 10.59 -7.34 -43.91
N VAL A 32 9.74 -7.37 -42.88
CA VAL A 32 9.18 -8.61 -42.35
C VAL A 32 8.01 -9.06 -43.23
N PRO A 33 8.01 -10.30 -43.77
CA PRO A 33 6.88 -10.81 -44.55
C PRO A 33 5.57 -10.76 -43.74
N GLU A 34 4.44 -10.46 -44.39
CA GLU A 34 3.13 -10.36 -43.72
C GLU A 34 2.80 -11.60 -42.88
N ALA A 35 3.04 -12.80 -43.41
CA ALA A 35 2.83 -14.05 -42.67
C ALA A 35 3.70 -14.16 -41.40
N ALA A 36 4.93 -13.64 -41.43
CA ALA A 36 5.81 -13.61 -40.26
C ALA A 36 5.35 -12.57 -39.23
N SER A 37 4.81 -11.43 -39.67
CA SER A 37 4.24 -10.41 -38.77
C SER A 37 3.02 -10.94 -38.01
N VAL A 38 2.13 -11.68 -38.69
CA VAL A 38 0.96 -12.34 -38.09
C VAL A 38 1.39 -13.37 -37.04
N PHE A 39 2.41 -14.17 -37.35
CA PHE A 39 2.96 -15.13 -36.39
C PHE A 39 3.59 -14.46 -35.17
N LEU A 40 4.37 -13.39 -35.36
CA LEU A 40 4.99 -12.64 -34.27
C LEU A 40 3.94 -11.94 -33.38
N PHE A 41 2.83 -11.52 -33.96
CA PHE A 41 1.72 -10.90 -33.23
C PHE A 41 1.13 -11.82 -32.15
N ILE A 42 1.18 -13.14 -32.33
CA ILE A 42 0.76 -14.12 -31.32
C ILE A 42 1.56 -13.94 -30.00
N PHE A 43 2.83 -13.53 -30.10
CA PHE A 43 3.72 -13.34 -28.96
C PHE A 43 3.74 -11.89 -28.43
N TYR A 44 3.01 -10.98 -29.08
CA TYR A 44 3.04 -9.54 -28.80
C TYR A 44 2.81 -9.17 -27.33
N LEU A 45 1.77 -9.70 -26.70
CA LEU A 45 1.44 -9.44 -25.29
C LEU A 45 2.24 -10.31 -24.31
N LEU A 46 2.95 -11.33 -24.78
CA LEU A 46 3.47 -12.40 -23.93
C LEU A 46 4.51 -11.94 -22.91
N PRO A 47 5.49 -11.06 -23.23
CA PRO A 47 6.47 -10.62 -22.24
C PRO A 47 5.85 -9.78 -21.10
N ILE A 48 4.89 -8.92 -21.42
CA ILE A 48 4.17 -8.10 -20.43
C ILE A 48 3.16 -8.95 -19.63
N ALA A 49 2.48 -9.88 -20.29
CA ALA A 49 1.63 -10.85 -19.60
C ALA A 49 2.47 -11.73 -18.66
N PHE A 50 3.68 -12.12 -19.06
CA PHE A 50 4.60 -12.87 -18.22
C PHE A 50 4.94 -12.10 -16.94
N THR A 51 5.36 -10.83 -17.04
CA THR A 51 5.69 -10.04 -15.85
C THR A 51 4.47 -9.77 -14.97
N SER A 52 3.29 -9.58 -15.57
CA SER A 52 2.05 -9.42 -14.81
C SER A 52 1.60 -10.71 -14.10
N ILE A 53 1.86 -11.87 -14.70
CA ILE A 53 1.56 -13.17 -14.09
C ILE A 53 2.55 -13.49 -12.98
N VAL A 54 3.83 -13.22 -13.18
CA VAL A 54 4.88 -13.53 -12.18
C VAL A 54 4.80 -12.57 -11.00
N TYR A 55 4.69 -11.26 -11.25
CA TYR A 55 4.83 -10.20 -10.24
C TYR A 55 3.53 -9.41 -10.00
N GLY A 56 2.40 -9.87 -10.53
CA GLY A 56 1.12 -9.17 -10.45
C GLY A 56 1.04 -7.94 -11.35
N TRP A 57 -0.10 -7.25 -11.29
CA TRP A 57 -0.34 -6.04 -12.09
C TRP A 57 0.76 -4.97 -11.91
N TYR A 58 1.37 -4.90 -10.73
CA TYR A 58 2.50 -4.00 -10.44
C TYR A 58 3.71 -4.27 -11.34
N GLY A 59 4.18 -5.52 -11.42
CA GLY A 59 5.33 -5.85 -12.26
C GLY A 59 5.03 -5.74 -13.76
N GLY A 60 3.77 -5.96 -14.14
CA GLY A 60 3.29 -5.67 -15.49
C GLY A 60 3.43 -4.19 -15.86
N ILE A 61 3.01 -3.28 -14.98
CA ILE A 61 3.12 -1.83 -15.23
C ILE A 61 4.59 -1.38 -15.24
N LEU A 62 5.43 -1.91 -14.32
CA LEU A 62 6.87 -1.61 -14.36
C LEU A 62 7.54 -2.07 -15.66
N CYS A 63 7.11 -3.20 -16.23
CA CYS A 63 7.56 -3.66 -17.54
C CYS A 63 7.03 -2.77 -18.67
N PHE A 64 5.78 -2.32 -18.56
CA PHE A 64 5.10 -1.49 -19.54
C PHE A 64 5.68 -0.09 -19.66
N THR A 65 6.04 0.57 -18.56
CA THR A 65 6.52 1.97 -18.57
C THR A 65 7.73 2.21 -19.49
N PRO A 66 8.87 1.50 -19.37
CA PRO A 66 10.01 1.72 -20.26
C PRO A 66 9.70 1.33 -21.71
N PHE A 67 8.89 0.27 -21.91
CA PHE A 67 8.40 -0.12 -23.23
C PHE A 67 7.57 1.01 -23.87
N PHE A 68 6.64 1.61 -23.12
CA PHE A 68 5.79 2.70 -23.58
C PHE A 68 6.59 3.94 -23.96
N VAL A 69 7.58 4.34 -23.15
CA VAL A 69 8.45 5.48 -23.45
C VAL A 69 9.20 5.27 -24.77
N VAL A 70 9.77 4.07 -24.98
CA VAL A 70 10.47 3.77 -26.23
C VAL A 70 9.49 3.72 -27.42
N ALA A 71 8.31 3.12 -27.25
CA ALA A 71 7.30 3.03 -28.31
C ALA A 71 6.79 4.42 -28.73
N VAL A 72 6.60 5.35 -27.78
CA VAL A 72 6.24 6.75 -28.08
C VAL A 72 7.33 7.45 -28.88
N ILE A 73 8.61 7.23 -28.55
CA ILE A 73 9.74 7.83 -29.30
C ILE A 73 9.82 7.28 -30.73
N LEU A 74 9.62 5.97 -30.90
CA LEU A 74 9.74 5.31 -32.20
C LEU A 74 8.53 5.54 -33.10
N SER A 75 7.32 5.55 -32.55
CA SER A 75 6.07 5.69 -33.29
C SER A 75 5.01 6.44 -32.48
N PRO A 76 5.10 7.79 -32.41
CA PRO A 76 4.14 8.59 -31.65
C PRO A 76 2.70 8.38 -32.13
N GLY A 77 2.52 8.21 -33.44
CA GLY A 77 1.22 8.04 -34.09
C GLY A 77 0.50 6.74 -33.74
N ASN A 78 1.18 5.71 -33.25
CA ASN A 78 0.59 4.42 -32.89
C ASN A 78 0.67 4.12 -31.39
N ALA A 79 1.24 5.04 -30.59
CA ALA A 79 1.48 4.80 -29.17
C ALA A 79 0.20 4.56 -28.35
N TYR A 80 -0.95 5.07 -28.80
CA TYR A 80 -2.24 4.81 -28.13
C TYR A 80 -2.64 3.32 -28.17
N PHE A 81 -2.22 2.55 -29.18
CA PHE A 81 -2.48 1.09 -29.24
C PHE A 81 -1.84 0.33 -28.07
N LEU A 82 -0.82 0.91 -27.41
CA LEU A 82 -0.24 0.27 -26.23
C LEU A 82 -1.22 0.16 -25.05
N PHE A 83 -2.34 0.88 -25.08
CA PHE A 83 -3.44 0.74 -24.12
C PHE A 83 -3.91 -0.72 -23.98
N PHE A 84 -3.89 -1.50 -25.06
CA PHE A 84 -4.29 -2.90 -25.01
C PHE A 84 -3.34 -3.77 -24.17
N HIS A 85 -2.05 -3.41 -24.06
CA HIS A 85 -1.15 -4.08 -23.12
C HIS A 85 -1.52 -3.78 -21.67
N LEU A 86 -1.93 -2.55 -21.40
CA LEU A 86 -2.38 -2.11 -20.08
C LEU A 86 -3.64 -2.88 -19.67
N VAL A 87 -4.62 -3.01 -20.57
CA VAL A 87 -5.80 -3.87 -20.35
C VAL A 87 -5.39 -5.33 -20.12
N ALA A 88 -4.47 -5.86 -20.93
CA ALA A 88 -3.99 -7.24 -20.80
C ALA A 88 -3.34 -7.49 -19.43
N ILE A 89 -2.54 -6.55 -18.90
CA ILE A 89 -1.95 -6.64 -17.56
C ILE A 89 -3.04 -6.88 -16.52
N TYR A 90 -4.12 -6.11 -16.54
CA TYR A 90 -5.20 -6.23 -15.56
C TYR A 90 -6.02 -7.51 -15.74
N VAL A 91 -6.42 -7.83 -16.98
CA VAL A 91 -7.24 -9.01 -17.28
C VAL A 91 -6.52 -10.30 -16.87
N TYR A 92 -5.27 -10.49 -17.27
CA TYR A 92 -4.54 -11.73 -16.95
C TYR A 92 -4.11 -11.80 -15.48
N SER A 93 -3.84 -10.65 -14.84
CA SER A 93 -3.66 -10.59 -13.38
C SER A 93 -4.93 -11.04 -12.65
N TYR A 94 -6.11 -10.59 -13.10
CA TYR A 94 -7.40 -10.99 -12.53
C TYR A 94 -7.69 -12.47 -12.74
N ILE A 95 -7.47 -13.00 -13.95
CA ILE A 95 -7.64 -14.42 -14.29
C ILE A 95 -6.81 -15.30 -13.36
N LYS A 96 -5.54 -14.93 -13.15
CA LYS A 96 -4.66 -15.62 -12.19
C LYS A 96 -5.21 -15.53 -10.76
N ALA A 97 -5.56 -14.32 -10.30
CA ALA A 97 -6.00 -14.08 -8.92
C ALA A 97 -7.28 -14.86 -8.55
N LYS A 98 -8.20 -15.07 -9.51
CA LYS A 98 -9.42 -15.85 -9.32
C LYS A 98 -9.23 -17.36 -9.46
N GLY A 99 -8.03 -17.84 -9.83
CA GLY A 99 -7.77 -19.27 -10.00
C GLY A 99 -8.53 -19.92 -11.17
N LEU A 100 -8.89 -19.12 -12.18
CA LEU A 100 -9.65 -19.58 -13.34
C LEU A 100 -8.86 -20.61 -14.18
N CYS A 101 -7.53 -20.59 -14.12
CA CYS A 101 -6.64 -21.54 -14.79
C CYS A 101 -6.22 -22.74 -13.90
N SER A 102 -7.11 -23.23 -13.04
CA SER A 102 -6.81 -24.31 -12.07
C SER A 102 -6.62 -25.69 -12.69
N GLY A 103 -7.21 -25.97 -13.86
CA GLY A 103 -7.09 -27.26 -14.56
C GLY A 103 -7.00 -27.07 -16.07
N LEU A 104 -6.37 -28.00 -16.80
CA LEU A 104 -6.05 -27.85 -18.22
C LEU A 104 -7.27 -27.49 -19.09
N ILE A 105 -8.40 -28.19 -18.93
CA ILE A 105 -9.63 -27.93 -19.69
C ILE A 105 -10.20 -26.55 -19.33
N ARG A 106 -10.25 -26.21 -18.03
CA ARG A 106 -10.71 -24.88 -17.57
C ARG A 106 -9.82 -23.77 -18.11
N THR A 107 -8.51 -24.00 -18.18
CA THR A 107 -7.54 -23.05 -18.74
C THR A 107 -7.77 -22.81 -20.23
N ILE A 108 -7.99 -23.87 -21.02
CA ILE A 108 -8.27 -23.74 -22.45
C ILE A 108 -9.59 -22.99 -22.66
N ILE A 109 -10.66 -23.36 -21.94
CA ILE A 109 -11.95 -22.67 -22.01
C ILE A 109 -11.80 -21.20 -21.60
N THR A 110 -11.12 -20.93 -20.49
CA THR A 110 -10.86 -19.56 -20.02
C THR A 110 -10.14 -18.75 -21.10
N GLY A 111 -9.07 -19.30 -21.67
CA GLY A 111 -8.30 -18.64 -22.73
C GLY A 111 -9.10 -18.38 -24.01
N LEU A 112 -9.96 -19.32 -24.41
CA LEU A 112 -10.86 -19.14 -25.56
C LEU A 112 -11.90 -18.04 -25.28
N VAL A 113 -12.58 -18.11 -24.14
CA VAL A 113 -13.61 -17.13 -23.75
C VAL A 113 -13.02 -15.73 -23.59
N SER A 114 -11.89 -15.60 -22.88
CA SER A 114 -11.21 -14.31 -22.74
C SER A 114 -10.68 -13.81 -24.07
N GLY A 115 -10.15 -14.69 -24.92
CA GLY A 115 -9.65 -14.32 -26.25
C GLY A 115 -10.75 -13.81 -27.17
N LEU A 116 -11.89 -14.49 -27.21
CA LEU A 116 -13.07 -14.07 -27.98
C LEU A 116 -13.60 -12.72 -27.50
N PHE A 117 -13.71 -12.55 -26.19
CA PHE A 117 -14.19 -11.30 -25.61
C PHE A 117 -13.23 -10.14 -25.88
N ILE A 118 -11.93 -10.32 -25.61
CA ILE A 118 -10.90 -9.29 -25.87
C ILE A 118 -10.85 -8.96 -27.36
N SER A 119 -10.96 -9.96 -28.24
CA SER A 119 -10.94 -9.74 -29.68
C SER A 119 -12.13 -8.93 -30.17
N ALA A 120 -13.35 -9.23 -29.70
CA ALA A 120 -14.54 -8.47 -30.04
C ALA A 120 -14.44 -7.00 -29.58
N VAL A 121 -13.97 -6.78 -28.34
CA VAL A 121 -13.78 -5.42 -27.79
C VAL A 121 -12.67 -4.68 -28.54
N TYR A 122 -11.54 -5.34 -28.83
CA TYR A 122 -10.42 -4.77 -29.58
C TYR A 122 -10.86 -4.32 -30.97
N TYR A 123 -11.59 -5.17 -31.69
CA TYR A 123 -12.06 -4.87 -33.03
C TYR A 123 -13.08 -3.73 -33.04
N LEU A 124 -14.00 -3.69 -32.07
CA LEU A 124 -14.95 -2.59 -31.93
C LEU A 124 -14.24 -1.24 -31.72
N ILE A 125 -13.22 -1.22 -30.86
CA ILE A 125 -12.40 -0.04 -30.61
C ILE A 125 -11.59 0.33 -31.87
N PHE A 126 -11.08 -0.65 -32.61
CA PHE A 126 -10.33 -0.42 -33.84
C PHE A 126 -11.18 0.25 -34.93
N VAL A 127 -12.40 -0.24 -35.17
CA VAL A 127 -13.35 0.36 -36.14
C VAL A 127 -13.66 1.81 -35.75
N LEU A 128 -13.92 2.06 -34.46
CA LEU A 128 -14.15 3.40 -33.94
C LEU A 128 -12.94 4.34 -34.13
N ILE A 129 -11.72 3.83 -33.99
CA ILE A 129 -10.47 4.60 -34.17
C ILE A 129 -10.16 4.86 -35.65
N ALA A 130 -10.62 3.98 -36.54
CA ALA A 130 -10.51 4.13 -37.99
C ALA A 130 -11.45 5.22 -38.53
N GLY A 131 -12.44 5.65 -37.74
CA GLY A 131 -13.46 6.61 -38.17
C GLY A 131 -14.46 6.00 -39.16
N GLU A 132 -14.55 4.67 -39.22
CA GLU A 132 -15.55 3.94 -40.01
C GLU A 132 -16.85 3.84 -39.21
N SER A 133 -17.99 4.07 -39.87
CA SER A 133 -19.30 3.90 -39.23
C SER A 133 -19.54 2.42 -38.90
N PHE A 134 -20.29 2.13 -37.82
CA PHE A 134 -20.59 0.76 -37.38
C PHE A 134 -21.28 -0.12 -38.47
N SER A 135 -21.85 0.49 -39.50
CA SER A 135 -22.42 -0.20 -40.66
C SER A 135 -21.39 -0.85 -41.59
N GLU A 136 -20.12 -0.45 -41.51
CA GLU A 136 -19.03 -0.96 -42.35
C GLU A 136 -18.27 -2.13 -41.72
N VAL A 137 -18.74 -2.62 -40.57
CA VAL A 137 -18.17 -3.77 -39.87
C VAL A 137 -18.14 -5.01 -40.77
N ASN A 138 -16.93 -5.40 -41.16
CA ASN A 138 -16.68 -6.55 -42.02
C ASN A 138 -16.39 -7.81 -41.18
N ALA A 139 -17.20 -8.84 -41.37
CA ALA A 139 -17.03 -10.14 -40.72
C ALA A 139 -15.66 -10.79 -41.02
N ALA A 140 -15.08 -10.55 -42.20
CA ALA A 140 -13.76 -11.06 -42.56
C ALA A 140 -12.64 -10.40 -41.74
N SER A 141 -12.69 -9.08 -41.56
CA SER A 141 -11.73 -8.34 -40.72
C SER A 141 -11.83 -8.76 -39.25
N MET A 142 -13.06 -8.92 -38.74
CA MET A 142 -13.30 -9.44 -37.39
C MET A 142 -12.68 -10.84 -37.21
N LEU A 143 -12.82 -11.73 -38.20
CA LEU A 143 -12.23 -13.08 -38.14
C LEU A 143 -10.70 -13.04 -38.10
N ILE A 144 -10.07 -12.15 -38.87
CA ILE A 144 -8.60 -11.96 -38.85
C ILE A 144 -8.13 -11.50 -37.46
N HIS A 145 -8.80 -10.52 -36.85
CA HIS A 145 -8.47 -10.07 -35.49
C HIS A 145 -8.65 -11.19 -34.44
N LEU A 146 -9.66 -12.05 -34.62
CA LEU A 146 -9.93 -13.19 -33.77
C LEU A 146 -8.83 -14.26 -33.88
N CYS A 147 -8.39 -14.57 -35.10
CA CYS A 147 -7.27 -15.46 -35.37
C CYS A 147 -5.96 -14.97 -34.75
N ASN A 148 -5.78 -13.66 -34.57
CA ASN A 148 -4.59 -13.08 -33.96
C ASN A 148 -4.62 -13.12 -32.41
N ILE A 149 -5.77 -12.79 -31.80
CA ILE A 149 -5.88 -12.58 -30.34
C ILE A 149 -6.20 -13.86 -29.58
N VAL A 150 -7.03 -14.75 -30.14
CA VAL A 150 -7.46 -15.98 -29.44
C VAL A 150 -6.28 -16.91 -29.14
N PRO A 151 -5.38 -17.23 -30.09
CA PRO A 151 -4.22 -18.09 -29.80
C PRO A 151 -3.31 -17.51 -28.71
N GLN A 152 -3.10 -16.18 -28.75
CA GLN A 152 -2.33 -15.47 -27.74
C GLN A 152 -2.95 -15.59 -26.35
N SER A 153 -4.26 -15.38 -26.22
CA SER A 153 -4.98 -15.53 -24.96
C SER A 153 -4.89 -16.94 -24.39
N VAL A 154 -5.05 -17.96 -25.24
CA VAL A 154 -4.90 -19.37 -24.85
C VAL A 154 -3.47 -19.65 -24.38
N LEU A 155 -2.44 -19.18 -25.09
CA LEU A 155 -1.04 -19.34 -24.71
C LEU A 155 -0.73 -18.70 -23.35
N ILE A 156 -1.24 -17.49 -23.10
CA ILE A 156 -1.07 -16.80 -21.82
C ILE A 156 -1.76 -17.59 -20.70
N CYS A 157 -2.99 -18.09 -20.91
CA CYS A 157 -3.68 -18.91 -19.93
C CYS A 157 -2.96 -20.24 -19.65
N LEU A 158 -2.44 -20.91 -20.70
CA LEU A 158 -1.62 -22.12 -20.55
C LEU A 158 -0.35 -21.84 -19.75
N PHE A 159 0.28 -20.69 -19.98
CA PHE A 159 1.41 -20.23 -19.17
C PHE A 159 1.01 -20.01 -17.71
N ILE A 160 -0.14 -19.38 -17.43
CA ILE A 160 -0.67 -19.24 -16.05
C ILE A 160 -0.81 -20.63 -15.40
N HIS A 161 -1.42 -21.58 -16.10
CA HIS A 161 -1.64 -22.93 -15.56
C HIS A 161 -0.33 -23.65 -15.27
N TRP A 162 0.60 -23.63 -16.23
CA TRP A 162 1.93 -24.22 -16.08
C TRP A 162 2.71 -23.59 -14.92
N PHE A 163 2.66 -22.26 -14.80
CA PHE A 163 3.39 -21.50 -13.80
C PHE A 163 2.80 -21.67 -12.38
N SER A 164 1.49 -21.87 -12.29
CA SER A 164 0.78 -22.10 -11.02
C SER A 164 1.03 -23.48 -10.42
N SER A 165 1.56 -24.45 -11.17
CA SER A 165 1.82 -25.82 -10.69
C SER A 165 2.81 -25.89 -9.52
N ASP A 166 2.50 -26.71 -8.51
CA ASP A 166 3.36 -26.91 -7.33
C ASP A 166 4.74 -27.47 -7.67
N LYS A 167 4.87 -28.19 -8.79
CA LYS A 167 6.15 -28.70 -9.30
C LYS A 167 7.18 -27.59 -9.61
N ARG A 168 6.73 -26.33 -9.70
CA ARG A 168 7.58 -25.16 -10.02
C ARG A 168 7.85 -24.27 -8.83
N LYS A 169 7.52 -24.69 -7.60
CA LYS A 169 7.74 -23.89 -6.38
C LYS A 169 9.18 -23.39 -6.25
N ASP A 170 10.18 -24.24 -6.52
CA ASP A 170 11.59 -23.84 -6.46
C ASP A 170 11.98 -22.84 -7.56
N PHE A 171 11.49 -23.05 -8.78
CA PHE A 171 11.70 -22.12 -9.89
C PHE A 171 11.12 -20.75 -9.56
N ARG A 172 9.89 -20.72 -9.03
CA ARG A 172 9.22 -19.52 -8.55
C ARG A 172 10.10 -18.79 -7.53
N ASN A 173 10.53 -19.48 -6.47
CA ASN A 173 11.36 -18.86 -5.42
C ASN A 173 12.68 -18.27 -5.98
N ARG A 174 13.30 -18.90 -6.98
CA ARG A 174 14.55 -18.42 -7.61
C ARG A 174 14.37 -17.13 -8.40
N ILE A 175 13.25 -16.98 -9.11
CA ILE A 175 12.98 -15.77 -9.92
C ILE A 175 12.42 -14.61 -9.09
N GLY A 176 12.47 -14.72 -7.76
CA GLY A 176 11.80 -13.77 -6.88
C GLY A 176 10.29 -13.74 -7.10
N TYR A 177 9.70 -14.85 -7.57
CA TYR A 177 8.27 -15.04 -7.42
C TYR A 177 8.04 -15.00 -5.93
N ALA A 178 7.37 -13.97 -5.53
CA ALA A 178 6.58 -14.13 -4.35
C ALA A 178 5.16 -13.85 -4.78
N GLU A 179 4.25 -14.01 -3.84
CA GLU A 179 2.92 -13.45 -3.99
C GLU A 179 3.00 -11.90 -4.02
N THR A 180 4.07 -11.29 -4.58
CA THR A 180 4.67 -9.96 -4.43
C THR A 180 4.35 -9.00 -5.54
N SER A 181 3.18 -8.39 -5.39
CA SER A 181 3.15 -6.94 -5.47
C SER A 181 3.94 -6.34 -4.28
N PRO A 182 4.36 -5.07 -4.31
CA PRO A 182 4.84 -4.36 -3.11
C PRO A 182 3.88 -4.50 -1.92
N MET A 183 2.60 -4.71 -2.24
CA MET A 183 1.49 -4.99 -1.33
C MET A 183 1.62 -6.33 -0.56
N SER A 184 2.48 -7.27 -0.96
CA SER A 184 2.72 -8.50 -0.19
C SER A 184 4.11 -8.62 0.40
N ILE A 185 5.04 -7.74 0.03
CA ILE A 185 6.30 -7.58 0.78
C ILE A 185 5.97 -7.08 2.20
N MET A 186 4.92 -6.28 2.35
CA MET A 186 4.35 -5.87 3.66
C MET A 186 3.56 -7.00 4.38
N ARG A 187 3.47 -8.21 3.82
CA ARG A 187 2.62 -9.33 4.32
C ARG A 187 3.41 -10.36 5.13
N GLU A 188 4.74 -10.32 5.13
CA GLU A 188 5.60 -11.26 5.86
C GLU A 188 5.88 -10.86 7.32
N GLU A 189 5.68 -9.60 7.70
CA GLU A 189 5.81 -9.12 9.09
C GLU A 189 4.41 -9.00 9.74
N GLY A 190 4.05 -9.95 10.63
CA GLY A 190 2.86 -9.85 11.49
C GLY A 190 1.68 -10.73 11.08
N THR A 191 1.31 -11.67 11.95
CA THR A 191 0.32 -12.72 11.70
C THR A 191 -1.14 -12.29 11.94
N SER A 192 -1.42 -11.16 12.61
CA SER A 192 -2.79 -10.69 12.92
C SER A 192 -3.30 -9.59 11.96
N LEU A 193 -2.45 -8.64 11.53
CA LEU A 193 -2.89 -7.45 10.76
C LEU A 193 -3.14 -7.68 9.26
N LYS A 194 -2.96 -8.92 8.75
CA LYS A 194 -3.04 -9.30 7.31
C LYS A 194 -4.34 -8.90 6.58
N LYS A 195 -5.43 -8.62 7.28
CA LYS A 195 -6.71 -8.19 6.67
C LYS A 195 -6.82 -6.68 6.44
N GLY A 196 -6.18 -5.84 7.26
CA GLY A 196 -6.31 -4.37 7.19
C GLY A 196 -5.65 -3.76 5.95
N TYR A 197 -4.43 -4.19 5.63
CA TYR A 197 -3.63 -3.70 4.49
C TYR A 197 -4.31 -3.86 3.13
N ARG A 198 -5.03 -4.98 2.95
CA ARG A 198 -5.74 -5.29 1.72
C ARG A 198 -6.85 -4.28 1.45
N GLY A 199 -7.45 -3.73 2.51
CA GLY A 199 -8.52 -2.75 2.41
C GLY A 199 -8.01 -1.39 1.96
N LEU A 200 -7.05 -0.80 2.69
CA LEU A 200 -6.64 0.58 2.45
C LEU A 200 -5.88 0.74 1.12
N SER A 201 -4.93 -0.14 0.82
CA SER A 201 -4.16 -0.07 -0.43
C SER A 201 -5.04 -0.26 -1.67
N GLY A 202 -5.95 -1.25 -1.62
CA GLY A 202 -6.92 -1.47 -2.69
C GLY A 202 -7.88 -0.30 -2.87
N LYS A 203 -8.33 0.33 -1.77
CA LYS A 203 -9.19 1.52 -1.80
C LYS A 203 -8.46 2.74 -2.38
N ILE A 204 -7.25 3.04 -1.94
CA ILE A 204 -6.44 4.16 -2.46
C ILE A 204 -6.18 3.97 -3.95
N PHE A 205 -5.74 2.76 -4.35
CA PHE A 205 -5.51 2.46 -5.76
C PHE A 205 -6.79 2.58 -6.60
N ALA A 206 -7.93 2.11 -6.08
CA ALA A 206 -9.21 2.24 -6.77
C ALA A 206 -9.64 3.71 -6.91
N ILE A 207 -9.44 4.53 -5.88
CA ILE A 207 -9.72 5.97 -5.93
C ILE A 207 -8.86 6.64 -7.02
N LEU A 208 -7.54 6.41 -6.99
CA LEU A 208 -6.62 6.96 -7.99
C LEU A 208 -6.95 6.49 -9.41
N LEU A 209 -7.41 5.24 -9.58
CA LEU A 209 -7.82 4.70 -10.87
C LEU A 209 -9.10 5.37 -11.38
N ILE A 210 -10.09 5.56 -10.50
CA ILE A 210 -11.35 6.24 -10.84
C ILE A 210 -11.07 7.71 -11.21
N GLU A 211 -10.20 8.38 -10.45
CA GLU A 211 -9.77 9.75 -10.72
C GLU A 211 -9.04 9.86 -12.07
N ALA A 212 -8.15 8.91 -12.37
CA ALA A 212 -7.46 8.82 -13.66
C ALA A 212 -8.43 8.72 -14.85
N VAL A 213 -9.43 7.85 -14.75
CA VAL A 213 -10.47 7.69 -15.77
C VAL A 213 -11.29 8.98 -15.89
N PHE A 214 -11.68 9.57 -14.77
CA PHE A 214 -12.43 10.83 -14.74
C PHE A 214 -11.63 11.97 -15.41
N MET A 215 -10.35 12.13 -15.10
CA MET A 215 -9.47 13.10 -15.75
C MET A 215 -9.35 12.86 -17.25
N GLY A 216 -9.26 11.60 -17.70
CA GLY A 216 -9.22 11.28 -19.13
C GLY A 216 -10.50 11.65 -19.87
N VAL A 217 -11.66 11.32 -19.30
CA VAL A 217 -12.97 11.67 -19.88
C VAL A 217 -13.18 13.18 -19.86
N ALA A 218 -12.83 13.85 -18.75
CA ALA A 218 -12.91 15.30 -18.65
C ALA A 218 -12.00 15.99 -19.67
N ALA A 219 -10.77 15.52 -19.85
CA ALA A 219 -9.84 16.05 -20.83
C ALA A 219 -10.38 15.96 -22.26
N ALA A 220 -10.98 14.82 -22.64
CA ALA A 220 -11.64 14.66 -23.94
C ALA A 220 -12.84 15.63 -24.08
N PHE A 221 -13.69 15.71 -23.06
CA PHE A 221 -14.82 16.64 -23.06
C PHE A 221 -14.39 18.11 -23.21
N PHE A 222 -13.34 18.54 -22.49
CA PHE A 222 -12.80 19.89 -22.61
C PHE A 222 -12.12 20.13 -23.96
N ALA A 223 -11.44 19.14 -24.52
CA ALA A 223 -10.88 19.25 -25.86
C ALA A 223 -11.98 19.60 -26.87
N ASN A 224 -13.12 18.91 -26.83
CA ASN A 224 -14.23 19.15 -27.77
C ASN A 224 -15.06 20.38 -27.45
N SER A 225 -15.29 20.72 -26.18
CA SER A 225 -16.16 21.85 -25.85
C SER A 225 -15.42 23.19 -25.74
N LEU A 226 -14.15 23.20 -25.31
CA LEU A 226 -13.44 24.42 -24.95
C LEU A 226 -12.53 24.91 -26.08
N VAL A 227 -11.78 24.01 -26.72
CA VAL A 227 -10.80 24.38 -27.75
C VAL A 227 -11.44 25.06 -28.96
N PRO A 228 -12.58 24.58 -29.51
CA PRO A 228 -13.25 25.26 -30.62
C PRO A 228 -13.70 26.67 -30.26
N LYS A 229 -14.29 26.85 -29.07
CA LYS A 229 -14.76 28.16 -28.58
C LYS A 229 -13.63 29.15 -28.36
N MET A 230 -12.47 28.68 -27.88
CA MET A 230 -11.29 29.54 -27.73
C MET A 230 -10.73 29.96 -29.10
N MET A 231 -10.68 29.05 -30.07
CA MET A 231 -10.24 29.38 -31.43
C MET A 231 -11.20 30.35 -32.11
N GLU A 232 -12.51 30.19 -31.91
CA GLU A 232 -13.52 31.12 -32.42
C GLU A 232 -13.37 32.52 -31.83
N ARG A 233 -13.16 32.64 -30.50
CA ARG A 233 -12.87 33.93 -29.85
C ARG A 233 -11.58 34.57 -30.36
N TYR A 234 -10.51 33.79 -30.48
CA TYR A 234 -9.24 34.29 -31.02
C TYR A 234 -9.43 34.82 -32.45
N ARG A 235 -10.20 34.10 -33.29
CA ARG A 235 -10.56 34.54 -34.64
C ARG A 235 -11.37 35.84 -34.63
N GLN A 236 -12.32 35.98 -33.72
CA GLN A 236 -13.12 37.21 -33.56
C GLN A 236 -12.28 38.40 -33.10
N GLU A 237 -11.36 38.21 -32.14
CA GLU A 237 -10.41 39.23 -31.69
C GLU A 237 -9.47 39.67 -32.82
N GLN A 238 -8.98 38.71 -33.61
CA GLN A 238 -8.12 38.98 -34.76
C GLN A 238 -8.89 39.76 -35.85
N ALA A 239 -10.12 39.35 -36.17
CA ALA A 239 -10.99 40.05 -37.11
C ALA A 239 -11.33 41.48 -36.63
N ALA A 240 -11.62 41.67 -35.34
CA ALA A 240 -11.87 42.99 -34.76
C ALA A 240 -10.64 43.90 -34.87
N SER A 241 -9.44 43.39 -34.58
CA SER A 241 -8.19 44.16 -34.70
C SER A 241 -7.88 44.60 -36.14
N VAL A 242 -8.23 43.77 -37.13
CA VAL A 242 -8.09 44.12 -38.56
C VAL A 242 -9.08 45.21 -38.95
N ILE A 243 -10.34 45.12 -38.52
CA ILE A 243 -11.37 46.14 -38.80
C ILE A 243 -10.99 47.49 -38.18
N GLU A 244 -10.47 47.49 -36.95
CA GLU A 244 -10.02 48.69 -36.23
C GLU A 244 -8.83 49.36 -36.93
N SER A 245 -7.85 48.59 -37.41
CA SER A 245 -6.73 49.13 -38.21
C SER A 245 -7.16 49.70 -39.58
N THR A 246 -8.25 49.19 -40.15
CA THR A 246 -8.75 49.63 -41.46
C THR A 246 -9.53 50.95 -41.37
N GLN A 247 -10.14 51.24 -40.21
CA GLN A 247 -10.87 52.49 -39.97
C GLN A 247 -9.96 53.67 -39.64
N ASP A 248 -8.78 53.43 -39.05
CA ASP A 248 -7.85 54.49 -38.61
C ASP A 248 -6.78 54.86 -39.66
N GLY A 249 -6.96 54.44 -40.92
CA GLY A 249 -6.12 54.82 -42.06
C GLY A 249 -4.66 54.36 -41.99
N THR A 250 -4.30 53.52 -41.02
CA THR A 250 -2.95 52.94 -40.87
C THR A 250 -2.90 51.56 -41.53
N PRO A 251 -1.84 51.22 -42.30
CA PRO A 251 -1.78 49.92 -42.97
C PRO A 251 -1.74 48.79 -41.92
N PRO A 252 -2.39 47.64 -42.16
CA PRO A 252 -2.37 46.53 -41.22
C PRO A 252 -0.92 46.06 -41.03
N GLU A 253 -0.40 46.19 -39.82
CA GLU A 253 0.92 45.67 -39.46
C GLU A 253 0.84 44.14 -39.44
N LYS A 254 1.53 43.48 -40.37
CA LYS A 254 1.52 42.00 -40.46
C LYS A 254 2.00 41.39 -39.14
N PRO A 255 1.34 40.35 -38.62
CA PRO A 255 1.77 39.70 -37.39
C PRO A 255 3.17 39.11 -37.58
N SER A 256 4.08 39.52 -36.70
CA SER A 256 5.46 39.05 -36.69
C SER A 256 5.54 37.63 -36.12
N THR A 257 5.64 36.65 -37.00
CA THR A 257 6.16 35.33 -36.63
C THR A 257 7.33 34.96 -37.55
N LYS A 258 8.55 35.12 -37.01
CA LYS A 258 9.76 34.39 -37.44
C LYS A 258 9.99 33.25 -36.43
N PRO A 259 10.54 32.09 -36.84
CA PRO A 259 11.93 32.04 -37.27
C PRO A 259 12.18 31.34 -38.61
N SER A 260 12.89 32.07 -39.47
CA SER A 260 14.04 31.63 -40.28
C SER A 260 14.11 30.18 -40.75
N ARG A 261 13.89 29.97 -42.07
CA ARG A 261 14.93 29.51 -43.00
C ARG A 261 14.50 29.77 -44.45
N LYS A 262 15.28 30.57 -45.18
CA LYS A 262 15.20 30.66 -46.64
C LYS A 262 15.79 29.38 -47.26
N PRO A 263 15.28 28.93 -48.40
CA PRO A 263 16.13 28.52 -49.51
C PRO A 263 16.11 29.62 -50.57
N ASP A 264 17.28 29.83 -51.16
CA ASP A 264 17.55 30.87 -52.14
C ASP A 264 16.79 30.68 -53.45
N SER A 265 16.40 31.83 -54.03
CA SER A 265 16.14 32.13 -55.44
C SER A 265 15.63 31.03 -56.37
N VAL A 266 14.42 31.20 -56.92
CA VAL A 266 14.14 31.35 -58.37
C VAL A 266 12.75 32.00 -58.49
N TYR A 267 12.64 33.08 -59.27
CA TYR A 267 11.35 33.69 -59.64
C TYR A 267 10.51 32.67 -60.42
N GLY A 268 9.34 32.31 -59.90
CA GLY A 268 8.36 31.45 -60.56
C GLY A 268 6.96 31.70 -60.00
N ASP A 269 6.18 32.46 -60.77
CA ASP A 269 4.71 32.57 -60.77
C ASP A 269 3.98 32.88 -59.43
N LEU A 270 3.78 34.19 -59.18
CA LEU A 270 3.02 34.71 -58.02
C LEU A 270 1.52 34.35 -58.03
N SER A 271 1.00 33.82 -59.14
CA SER A 271 -0.42 33.45 -59.25
C SER A 271 -0.75 32.10 -58.58
N GLN A 272 0.22 31.19 -58.45
CA GLN A 272 0.03 29.89 -57.78
C GLN A 272 0.17 29.96 -56.26
N MET A 273 0.85 30.96 -55.70
CA MET A 273 1.02 31.11 -54.23
C MET A 273 -0.24 31.60 -53.51
N VAL A 274 -1.10 32.39 -54.16
CA VAL A 274 -2.38 32.83 -53.57
C VAL A 274 -3.32 31.63 -53.40
N GLY A 275 -3.42 30.78 -54.42
CA GLY A 275 -4.17 29.53 -54.35
C GLY A 275 -3.56 28.51 -53.37
N PHE A 276 -2.23 28.49 -53.20
CA PHE A 276 -1.57 27.61 -52.23
C PHE A 276 -1.85 28.03 -50.78
N ASN A 277 -1.83 29.33 -50.48
CA ASN A 277 -2.14 29.82 -49.12
C ASN A 277 -3.63 29.70 -48.81
N GLU A 278 -4.53 30.00 -49.75
CA GLU A 278 -5.97 29.77 -49.55
C GLU A 278 -6.30 28.27 -49.44
N ALA A 279 -5.65 27.39 -50.21
CA ALA A 279 -5.80 25.95 -50.08
C ALA A 279 -5.18 25.41 -48.77
N PHE A 280 -4.08 26.00 -48.30
CA PHE A 280 -3.44 25.64 -47.04
C PHE A 280 -4.26 26.11 -45.83
N ASP A 281 -4.82 27.32 -45.88
CA ASP A 281 -5.70 27.87 -44.87
C ASP A 281 -7.06 27.14 -44.87
N ALA A 282 -7.62 26.81 -46.04
CA ALA A 282 -8.82 25.97 -46.13
C ALA A 282 -8.56 24.53 -45.67
N ALA A 283 -7.41 23.92 -46.01
CA ALA A 283 -7.03 22.59 -45.53
C ALA A 283 -6.76 22.59 -44.02
N ARG A 284 -6.19 23.67 -43.49
CA ARG A 284 -6.01 23.88 -42.05
C ARG A 284 -7.33 24.11 -41.34
N GLU A 285 -8.26 24.85 -41.93
CA GLU A 285 -9.59 25.11 -41.39
C GLU A 285 -10.45 23.84 -41.38
N HIS A 286 -10.38 23.01 -42.43
CA HIS A 286 -10.97 21.67 -42.47
C HIS A 286 -10.36 20.74 -41.42
N ALA A 287 -9.03 20.70 -41.31
CA ALA A 287 -8.31 19.86 -40.35
C ALA A 287 -8.54 20.24 -38.88
N ILE A 288 -9.01 21.45 -38.60
CA ILE A 288 -9.38 21.90 -37.25
C ILE A 288 -10.87 21.61 -36.98
N HIS A 289 -11.75 21.75 -37.98
CA HIS A 289 -13.18 21.47 -37.82
C HIS A 289 -13.45 19.95 -37.64
N ASP A 290 -12.69 19.10 -38.33
CA ASP A 290 -12.80 17.62 -38.24
C ASP A 290 -12.22 17.04 -36.93
N ARG A 291 -11.43 17.82 -36.16
CA ARG A 291 -10.78 17.34 -34.92
C ARG A 291 -11.62 17.49 -33.65
N PHE A 292 -12.70 18.27 -33.68
CA PHE A 292 -13.45 18.66 -32.47
C PHE A 292 -14.97 18.64 -32.66
N ALA A 293 -15.48 17.91 -33.66
CA ALA A 293 -16.90 17.72 -33.90
C ALA A 293 -17.42 16.43 -33.25
N PHE A 294 -18.72 16.36 -32.93
CA PHE A 294 -19.40 15.10 -32.57
C PHE A 294 -19.70 14.28 -33.83
N ASP A 295 -18.67 13.99 -34.63
CA ASP A 295 -18.72 13.12 -35.80
C ASP A 295 -17.81 11.90 -35.60
N ASP A 296 -17.82 10.95 -36.54
CA ASP A 296 -17.05 9.71 -36.45
C ASP A 296 -15.53 9.97 -36.32
N GLN A 297 -15.01 11.07 -36.86
CA GLN A 297 -13.59 11.44 -36.78
C GLN A 297 -13.21 12.07 -35.44
N GLY A 298 -14.08 12.91 -34.87
CA GLY A 298 -13.91 13.45 -33.53
C GLY A 298 -13.94 12.37 -32.44
N ILE A 299 -14.87 11.41 -32.56
CA ILE A 299 -14.92 10.24 -31.65
C ILE A 299 -13.63 9.41 -31.74
N ALA A 300 -13.11 9.19 -32.95
CA ALA A 300 -11.85 8.48 -33.15
C ALA A 300 -10.66 9.21 -32.48
N PHE A 301 -10.62 10.54 -32.58
CA PHE A 301 -9.60 11.36 -31.93
C PHE A 301 -9.69 11.29 -30.40
N ASP A 302 -10.89 11.43 -29.84
CA ASP A 302 -11.13 11.33 -28.39
C ASP A 302 -10.70 9.98 -27.83
N LEU A 303 -11.06 8.88 -28.50
CA LEU A 303 -10.66 7.54 -28.08
C LEU A 303 -9.14 7.38 -28.09
N LYS A 304 -8.45 7.87 -29.14
CA LYS A 304 -6.98 7.87 -29.20
C LYS A 304 -6.38 8.67 -28.03
N LEU A 305 -6.95 9.84 -27.73
CA LEU A 305 -6.50 10.70 -26.64
C LEU A 305 -6.69 10.04 -25.27
N ILE A 306 -7.88 9.48 -25.00
CA ILE A 306 -8.20 8.77 -23.76
C ILE A 306 -7.26 7.57 -23.58
N MET A 307 -7.10 6.75 -24.60
CA MET A 307 -6.20 5.58 -24.55
C MET A 307 -4.76 5.97 -24.26
N LEU A 308 -4.25 7.01 -24.94
CA LEU A 308 -2.90 7.52 -24.70
C LEU A 308 -2.74 8.07 -23.28
N LEU A 309 -3.71 8.84 -22.81
CA LEU A 309 -3.71 9.43 -21.47
C LEU A 309 -3.75 8.34 -20.39
N LEU A 310 -4.55 7.28 -20.58
CA LEU A 310 -4.55 6.13 -19.66
C LEU A 310 -3.18 5.41 -19.64
N CYS A 311 -2.48 5.28 -20.77
CA CYS A 311 -1.12 4.73 -20.79
C CYS A 311 -0.14 5.55 -19.95
N VAL A 312 -0.31 6.87 -19.85
CA VAL A 312 0.54 7.75 -19.05
C VAL A 312 0.15 7.76 -17.58
N ILE A 313 -1.15 7.83 -17.28
CA ILE A 313 -1.61 8.00 -15.91
C ILE A 313 -1.38 6.75 -15.04
N HIS A 314 -1.57 5.54 -15.58
CA HIS A 314 -1.43 4.33 -14.75
C HIS A 314 -0.02 4.11 -14.18
N PRO A 315 1.08 4.31 -14.92
CA PRO A 315 2.44 4.35 -14.36
C PRO A 315 2.59 5.39 -13.24
N ILE A 316 2.00 6.59 -13.39
CA ILE A 316 2.07 7.64 -12.37
C ILE A 316 1.31 7.19 -11.10
N VAL A 317 0.11 6.65 -11.27
CA VAL A 317 -0.70 6.08 -10.17
C VAL A 317 0.05 4.97 -9.45
N LEU A 318 0.81 4.13 -10.18
CA LEU A 318 1.66 3.11 -9.58
C LEU A 318 2.71 3.71 -8.63
N VAL A 319 3.42 4.73 -9.10
CA VAL A 319 4.46 5.42 -8.33
C VAL A 319 3.85 6.13 -7.13
N ALA A 320 2.75 6.86 -7.32
CA ALA A 320 2.04 7.54 -6.24
C ALA A 320 1.57 6.55 -5.16
N ASN A 321 0.97 5.42 -5.57
CA ASN A 321 0.58 4.37 -4.63
C ASN A 321 1.80 3.76 -3.92
N TYR A 322 2.90 3.49 -4.63
CA TYR A 322 4.13 2.96 -4.02
C TYR A 322 4.71 3.91 -2.96
N VAL A 323 4.79 5.20 -3.29
CA VAL A 323 5.26 6.25 -2.36
C VAL A 323 4.32 6.35 -1.15
N GLY A 324 3.01 6.39 -1.36
CA GLY A 324 2.03 6.42 -0.26
C GLY A 324 2.12 5.19 0.65
N GLN A 325 2.41 4.01 0.10
CA GLN A 325 2.63 2.81 0.92
C GLN A 325 3.89 2.91 1.79
N MET A 326 4.98 3.43 1.24
CA MET A 326 6.26 3.54 1.96
C MET A 326 6.24 4.66 3.00
N LEU A 327 5.68 5.81 2.66
CA LEU A 327 5.69 6.99 3.52
C LEU A 327 4.58 6.97 4.57
N ILE A 328 3.39 6.48 4.23
CA ILE A 328 2.21 6.58 5.11
C ILE A 328 1.87 5.22 5.71
N VAL A 329 1.66 4.21 4.86
CA VAL A 329 1.08 2.93 5.34
C VAL A 329 2.08 2.17 6.21
N LYS A 330 3.33 2.02 5.76
CA LYS A 330 4.34 1.21 6.46
C LYS A 330 4.59 1.71 7.90
N PRO A 331 4.83 3.00 8.16
CA PRO A 331 5.09 3.46 9.53
C PRO A 331 3.88 3.26 10.46
N ILE A 332 2.67 3.63 10.02
CA ILE A 332 1.42 3.45 10.81
C ILE A 332 1.27 1.99 11.24
N VAL A 333 1.58 1.10 10.32
CA VAL A 333 1.48 -0.33 10.47
C VAL A 333 2.49 -0.88 11.44
N SER A 334 3.74 -0.44 11.35
CA SER A 334 4.79 -0.86 12.25
C SER A 334 4.43 -0.48 13.68
N ILE A 335 3.94 0.75 13.88
CA ILE A 335 3.46 1.20 15.18
C ILE A 335 2.28 0.35 15.67
N THR A 336 1.27 0.13 14.82
CA THR A 336 0.08 -0.65 15.17
C THR A 336 0.44 -2.09 15.52
N GLY A 337 1.35 -2.72 14.77
CA GLY A 337 1.76 -4.11 15.00
C GLY A 337 2.58 -4.31 16.27
N ILE A 338 3.29 -3.27 16.72
CA ILE A 338 3.96 -3.30 18.03
C ILE A 338 2.92 -3.09 19.14
N MET A 339 2.01 -2.13 18.96
CA MET A 339 0.94 -1.85 19.93
C MET A 339 -0.06 -3.01 20.09
N ASP A 340 -0.28 -3.82 19.07
CA ASP A 340 -1.13 -5.04 19.15
C ASP A 340 -0.55 -6.09 20.11
N LYS A 341 0.75 -6.01 20.44
CA LYS A 341 1.41 -6.88 21.42
C LYS A 341 1.35 -6.31 22.85
N PHE A 342 0.84 -5.07 23.03
CA PHE A 342 0.78 -4.45 24.34
C PHE A 342 -0.27 -5.16 25.19
N ASP A 343 0.17 -5.75 26.31
CA ASP A 343 -0.67 -6.52 27.25
C ASP A 343 -0.26 -6.24 28.71
N ASP A 344 -0.95 -6.86 29.67
CA ASP A 344 -0.68 -6.72 31.11
C ASP A 344 0.63 -7.41 31.56
N GLU A 345 1.20 -8.29 30.73
CA GLU A 345 2.48 -8.93 30.99
C GLU A 345 3.65 -7.95 30.90
N GLU A 346 4.43 -7.86 31.99
CA GLU A 346 5.54 -6.90 32.12
C GLU A 346 6.65 -7.12 31.09
N GLU A 347 6.96 -8.39 30.78
CA GLU A 347 7.92 -8.74 29.73
C GLU A 347 7.46 -8.21 28.36
N GLN A 348 6.17 -8.37 28.02
CA GLN A 348 5.61 -7.88 26.76
C GLN A 348 5.62 -6.34 26.70
N ARG A 349 5.29 -5.65 27.80
CA ARG A 349 5.33 -4.18 27.84
C ARG A 349 6.74 -3.62 27.61
N LEU A 350 7.75 -4.21 28.27
CA LEU A 350 9.15 -3.82 28.08
C LEU A 350 9.63 -4.10 26.65
N LEU A 351 9.19 -5.21 26.05
CA LEU A 351 9.45 -5.51 24.65
C LEU A 351 8.81 -4.48 23.72
N VAL A 352 7.55 -4.09 23.97
CA VAL A 352 6.85 -3.06 23.20
C VAL A 352 7.55 -1.71 23.28
N GLU A 353 7.90 -1.25 24.48
CA GLU A 353 8.61 0.01 24.67
C GLU A 353 9.98 0.01 23.97
N LYS A 354 10.70 -1.11 24.04
CA LYS A 354 11.96 -1.30 23.32
C LYS A 354 11.75 -1.28 21.80
N GLU A 355 10.84 -2.09 21.27
CA GLU A 355 10.53 -2.15 19.83
C GLU A 355 10.09 -0.77 19.29
N LEU A 356 9.32 0.00 20.08
CA LEU A 356 8.97 1.37 19.73
C LEU A 356 10.19 2.28 19.75
N SER A 357 11.05 2.23 20.76
CA SER A 357 12.25 3.09 20.83
C SER A 357 13.23 2.84 19.66
N GLU A 358 13.25 1.62 19.14
CA GLU A 358 14.07 1.23 17.98
C GLU A 358 13.45 1.65 16.65
N LEU A 359 12.16 2.01 16.61
CA LEU A 359 11.53 2.55 15.41
C LEU A 359 12.09 3.95 15.10
N THR A 360 12.79 4.02 13.98
CA THR A 360 13.34 5.27 13.46
C THR A 360 12.40 5.89 12.43
N ILE A 361 11.29 6.48 12.91
CA ILE A 361 10.35 7.23 12.05
C ILE A 361 10.73 8.72 12.12
N HIS A 362 11.40 9.20 11.07
CA HIS A 362 11.81 10.60 10.89
C HIS A 362 11.20 11.14 9.60
N SER A 363 9.87 11.28 9.59
CA SER A 363 9.12 11.76 8.41
C SER A 363 8.89 13.26 8.43
N GLU A 364 9.18 13.94 9.55
CA GLU A 364 8.96 15.39 9.75
C GLU A 364 7.51 15.84 9.51
N ASP A 365 6.55 14.91 9.65
CA ASP A 365 5.13 15.11 9.35
C ASP A 365 4.21 14.63 10.51
N GLU A 366 2.90 14.57 10.26
CA GLU A 366 1.91 14.11 11.24
C GLU A 366 2.12 12.65 11.65
N ILE A 367 2.78 11.82 10.84
CA ILE A 367 3.07 10.42 11.15
C ILE A 367 4.16 10.33 12.23
N GLU A 368 5.18 11.19 12.15
CA GLU A 368 6.20 11.29 13.21
C GLU A 368 5.60 11.84 14.51
N SER A 369 4.73 12.86 14.40
CA SER A 369 4.00 13.39 15.56
C SER A 369 3.15 12.31 16.23
N LEU A 370 2.40 11.53 15.45
CA LEU A 370 1.61 10.41 15.94
C LEU A 370 2.48 9.35 16.62
N TYR A 371 3.61 8.96 16.01
CA TYR A 371 4.58 8.05 16.60
C TYR A 371 5.07 8.54 17.97
N LYS A 372 5.48 9.81 18.08
CA LYS A 372 5.97 10.40 19.33
C LYS A 372 4.90 10.40 20.43
N VAL A 373 3.65 10.68 20.09
CA VAL A 373 2.53 10.64 21.05
C VAL A 373 2.28 9.22 21.53
N ILE A 374 2.25 8.25 20.61
CA ILE A 374 2.06 6.83 20.95
C ILE A 374 3.20 6.31 21.82
N TYR A 375 4.45 6.65 21.49
CA TYR A 375 5.62 6.31 22.29
C TYR A 375 5.52 6.86 23.71
N ARG A 376 5.19 8.16 23.86
CA ARG A 376 5.05 8.78 25.18
C ARG A 376 3.92 8.13 25.98
N MET A 377 2.77 7.92 25.36
CA MET A 377 1.61 7.27 26.01
C MET A 377 1.98 5.86 26.49
N SER A 378 2.71 5.08 25.69
CA SER A 378 3.18 3.75 26.08
C SER A 378 4.07 3.78 27.32
N SER A 379 5.03 4.71 27.35
CA SER A 379 5.96 4.85 28.46
C SER A 379 5.24 5.33 29.73
N GLU A 380 4.33 6.31 29.61
CA GLU A 380 3.50 6.78 30.72
C GLU A 380 2.58 5.68 31.28
N LEU A 381 1.95 4.89 30.41
CA LEU A 381 1.14 3.75 30.82
C LEU A 381 1.96 2.69 31.56
N ASN A 382 3.17 2.38 31.08
CA ASN A 382 4.04 1.41 31.73
C ASN A 382 4.43 1.89 33.14
N SER A 383 4.84 3.16 33.27
CA SER A 383 5.13 3.78 34.57
C SER A 383 3.92 3.74 35.52
N TYR A 384 2.72 4.04 35.01
CA TYR A 384 1.51 4.01 35.81
C TYR A 384 1.18 2.60 36.33
N ILE A 385 1.36 1.57 35.51
CA ILE A 385 1.13 0.19 35.93
C ILE A 385 2.15 -0.25 36.99
N GLU A 386 3.42 0.12 36.85
CA GLU A 386 4.44 -0.14 37.87
C GLU A 386 4.12 0.52 39.21
N ASP A 387 3.66 1.77 39.18
CA ASP A 387 3.28 2.50 40.38
C ASP A 387 2.08 1.83 41.08
N MET A 388 1.06 1.41 40.32
CA MET A 388 -0.07 0.66 40.88
C MET A 388 0.36 -0.66 41.51
N LYS A 389 1.24 -1.44 40.87
CA LYS A 389 1.77 -2.69 41.43
C LYS A 389 2.54 -2.43 42.73
N ARG A 390 3.36 -1.37 42.77
CA ARG A 390 4.12 -0.99 43.97
C ARG A 390 3.19 -0.61 45.12
N GLU A 391 2.13 0.16 44.85
CA GLU A 391 1.13 0.52 45.86
C GLU A 391 0.39 -0.72 46.41
N GLN A 392 0.02 -1.66 45.54
CA GLN A 392 -0.61 -2.92 45.97
C GLN A 392 0.32 -3.76 46.84
N GLN A 393 1.60 -3.90 46.47
CA GLN A 393 2.56 -4.64 47.27
C GLN A 393 2.74 -4.00 48.65
N LEU A 394 2.88 -2.67 48.71
CA LEU A 394 3.00 -1.94 49.98
C LEU A 394 1.76 -2.12 50.87
N LYS A 395 0.55 -2.12 50.28
CA LYS A 395 -0.69 -2.38 51.02
C LYS A 395 -0.72 -3.79 51.59
N GLU A 396 -0.27 -4.79 50.83
CA GLU A 396 -0.22 -6.17 51.30
C GLU A 396 0.84 -6.37 52.38
N ASP A 397 2.04 -5.82 52.21
CA ASP A 397 3.10 -5.86 53.22
C ASP A 397 2.65 -5.20 54.53
N LEU A 398 1.96 -4.05 54.43
CA LEU A 398 1.37 -3.39 55.58
C LEU A 398 0.29 -4.25 56.26
N ARG A 399 -0.55 -4.93 55.48
CA ARG A 399 -1.59 -5.83 56.00
C ARG A 399 -0.97 -7.01 56.75
N VAL A 400 0.07 -7.63 56.19
CA VAL A 400 0.81 -8.73 56.81
C VAL A 400 1.52 -8.27 58.08
N ALA A 401 2.19 -7.11 58.05
CA ALA A 401 2.87 -6.55 59.21
C ALA A 401 1.89 -6.23 60.35
N LYS A 402 0.72 -5.64 60.04
CA LYS A 402 -0.33 -5.38 61.04
C LYS A 402 -0.87 -6.67 61.65
N ALA A 403 -1.21 -7.66 60.82
CA ALA A 403 -1.70 -8.95 61.31
C ALA A 403 -0.68 -9.67 62.21
N SER A 404 0.61 -9.61 61.85
CA SER A 404 1.70 -10.16 62.67
C SER A 404 1.84 -9.43 64.01
N SER A 405 1.76 -8.10 64.01
CA SER A 405 1.79 -7.29 65.23
C SER A 405 0.61 -7.61 66.15
N GLU A 406 -0.61 -7.64 65.61
CA GLU A 406 -1.83 -7.98 66.36
C GLU A 406 -1.75 -9.40 66.94
N ALA A 407 -1.28 -10.38 66.16
CA ALA A 407 -1.11 -11.76 66.63
C ALA A 407 -0.07 -11.85 67.75
N LYS A 408 1.06 -11.12 67.64
CA LYS A 408 2.11 -11.05 68.67
C LYS A 408 1.57 -10.45 69.97
N SER A 409 0.88 -9.32 69.90
CA SER A 409 0.29 -8.67 71.09
C SER A 409 -0.77 -9.57 71.74
N THR A 410 -1.61 -10.22 70.93
CA THR A 410 -2.63 -11.16 71.43
C THR A 410 -2.00 -12.37 72.13
N PHE A 411 -0.98 -12.97 71.52
CA PHE A 411 -0.25 -14.11 72.09
C PHE A 411 0.39 -13.75 73.44
N LEU A 412 1.11 -12.62 73.51
CA LEU A 412 1.80 -12.21 74.73
C LEU A 412 0.84 -11.86 75.87
N SER A 413 -0.29 -11.22 75.56
CA SER A 413 -1.34 -10.96 76.55
C SER A 413 -1.93 -12.26 77.10
N ASN A 414 -2.27 -13.20 76.22
CA ASN A 414 -2.85 -14.49 76.62
C ASN A 414 -1.87 -15.29 77.49
N VAL A 415 -0.61 -15.40 77.07
CA VAL A 415 0.43 -16.11 77.84
C VAL A 415 0.66 -15.47 79.21
N SER A 416 0.66 -14.13 79.30
CA SER A 416 0.78 -13.43 80.58
C SER A 416 -0.35 -13.80 81.55
N HIS A 417 -1.59 -13.85 81.06
CA HIS A 417 -2.74 -14.27 81.86
C HIS A 417 -2.65 -15.74 82.31
N GLU A 418 -2.25 -16.63 81.41
CA GLU A 418 -2.14 -18.06 81.71
C GLU A 418 -0.99 -18.37 82.68
N ILE A 419 0.11 -17.61 82.66
CA ILE A 419 1.23 -17.79 83.60
C ILE A 419 0.95 -17.15 84.97
N ARG A 420 0.25 -16.00 85.01
CA ARG A 420 -0.08 -15.31 86.27
C ARG A 420 -0.92 -16.17 87.21
N THR A 421 -1.85 -16.95 86.66
CA THR A 421 -2.78 -17.80 87.43
C THR A 421 -2.07 -18.86 88.28
N PRO A 422 -1.22 -19.75 87.72
CA PRO A 422 -0.49 -20.74 88.50
C PRO A 422 0.57 -20.11 89.41
N ILE A 423 1.26 -19.04 88.99
CA ILE A 423 2.26 -18.37 89.86
C ILE A 423 1.58 -17.80 91.12
N ASN A 424 0.43 -17.14 90.96
CA ASN A 424 -0.32 -16.61 92.11
C ASN A 424 -0.83 -17.74 93.02
N ALA A 425 -1.20 -18.89 92.47
CA ALA A 425 -1.55 -20.07 93.27
C ALA A 425 -0.35 -20.61 94.06
N VAL A 426 0.82 -20.74 93.43
CA VAL A 426 2.07 -21.16 94.09
C VAL A 426 2.48 -20.16 95.18
N LEU A 427 2.44 -18.86 94.91
CA LEU A 427 2.72 -17.82 95.90
C LEU A 427 1.72 -17.81 97.06
N GLY A 428 0.44 -18.15 96.79
CA GLY A 428 -0.57 -18.30 97.82
C GLY A 428 -0.28 -19.49 98.75
N MET A 429 0.13 -20.63 98.19
CA MET A 429 0.55 -21.81 98.95
C MET A 429 1.85 -21.53 99.74
N ASP A 430 2.81 -20.85 99.12
CA ASP A 430 4.07 -20.45 99.74
C ASP A 430 3.85 -19.48 100.92
N GLU A 431 2.89 -18.56 100.80
CA GLU A 431 2.47 -17.68 101.90
C GLU A 431 1.85 -18.46 103.07
N MET A 432 1.14 -19.56 102.81
CA MET A 432 0.66 -20.44 103.88
C MET A 432 1.84 -21.14 104.58
N ILE A 433 2.82 -21.66 103.83
CA ILE A 433 4.04 -22.28 104.39
C ILE A 433 4.81 -21.29 105.27
N LEU A 434 4.97 -20.03 104.81
CA LEU A 434 5.62 -18.96 105.57
C LEU A 434 4.91 -18.62 106.89
N ARG A 435 3.59 -18.84 106.97
CA ARG A 435 2.78 -18.57 108.17
C ARG A 435 2.72 -19.75 109.14
N GLU A 436 2.70 -20.98 108.62
CA GLU A 436 2.41 -22.18 109.40
C GLU A 436 3.66 -22.98 109.82
N SER A 437 4.78 -22.85 109.09
CA SER A 437 6.01 -23.59 109.39
C SER A 437 6.83 -22.95 110.52
N ASN A 438 7.40 -23.79 111.39
CA ASN A 438 8.34 -23.38 112.46
C ASN A 438 9.79 -23.81 112.19
N ASP A 439 10.04 -24.47 111.05
CA ASP A 439 11.38 -24.91 110.65
C ASP A 439 12.10 -23.77 109.89
N LYS A 440 13.26 -23.37 110.39
CA LYS A 440 14.06 -22.25 109.85
C LYS A 440 14.53 -22.49 108.41
N GLU A 441 14.84 -23.72 108.02
CA GLU A 441 15.28 -24.02 106.66
C GLU A 441 14.10 -23.99 105.68
N ILE A 442 12.92 -24.49 106.07
CA ILE A 442 11.69 -24.43 105.27
C ILE A 442 11.25 -22.97 105.06
N LEU A 443 11.30 -22.14 106.10
CA LEU A 443 10.97 -20.72 105.99
C LEU A 443 11.93 -19.97 105.06
N LYS A 444 13.22 -20.35 105.05
CA LYS A 444 14.21 -19.80 104.13
C LYS A 444 13.90 -20.19 102.68
N TYR A 445 13.61 -21.46 102.41
CA TYR A 445 13.21 -21.90 101.06
C TYR A 445 11.93 -21.23 100.58
N ALA A 446 10.93 -21.08 101.45
CA ALA A 446 9.70 -20.38 101.12
C ALA A 446 9.94 -18.88 100.84
N ALA A 447 10.78 -18.21 101.62
CA ALA A 447 11.16 -16.83 101.35
C ALA A 447 11.88 -16.67 99.99
N ASP A 448 12.73 -17.63 99.62
CA ASP A 448 13.39 -17.67 98.32
C ASP A 448 12.37 -17.87 97.18
N ILE A 449 11.41 -18.80 97.32
CA ILE A 449 10.30 -19.02 96.37
C ILE A 449 9.48 -17.74 96.18
N LYS A 450 9.10 -17.06 97.27
CA LYS A 450 8.38 -15.79 97.24
C LYS A 450 9.13 -14.71 96.46
N ASN A 451 10.42 -14.56 96.71
CA ASN A 451 11.25 -13.57 96.02
C ASN A 451 11.40 -13.90 94.53
N SER A 452 11.61 -15.17 94.19
CA SER A 452 11.67 -15.63 92.80
C SER A 452 10.33 -15.44 92.07
N GLY A 453 9.20 -15.74 92.70
CA GLY A 453 7.86 -15.55 92.13
C GLY A 453 7.52 -14.08 91.91
N LYS A 454 7.88 -13.19 92.85
CA LYS A 454 7.76 -11.73 92.66
C LYS A 454 8.61 -11.21 91.50
N THR A 455 9.85 -11.69 91.40
CA THR A 455 10.77 -11.33 90.30
C THR A 455 10.20 -11.78 88.95
N LEU A 456 9.67 -13.01 88.87
CA LEU A 456 9.07 -13.54 87.65
C LEU A 456 7.83 -12.76 87.21
N LEU A 457 6.94 -12.37 88.13
CA LEU A 457 5.80 -11.51 87.82
C LEU A 457 6.22 -10.12 87.31
N SER A 458 7.29 -9.55 87.86
CA SER A 458 7.86 -8.28 87.36
C SER A 458 8.34 -8.44 85.92
N LEU A 459 9.14 -9.46 85.64
CA LEU A 459 9.68 -9.72 84.29
C LEU A 459 8.57 -9.95 83.25
N ILE A 460 7.49 -10.64 83.63
CA ILE A 460 6.33 -10.86 82.76
C ILE A 460 5.61 -9.54 82.46
N ASN A 461 5.47 -8.64 83.45
CA ASN A 461 4.88 -7.33 83.22
C ASN A 461 5.75 -6.47 82.32
N ASP A 462 7.07 -6.45 82.54
CA ASP A 462 8.03 -5.71 81.71
C ASP A 462 7.99 -6.19 80.25
N LEU A 463 7.91 -7.51 80.02
CA LEU A 463 7.77 -8.11 78.70
C LEU A 463 6.44 -7.72 78.01
N LEU A 464 5.35 -7.62 78.77
CA LEU A 464 4.04 -7.20 78.26
C LEU A 464 4.04 -5.71 77.90
N ASP A 465 4.70 -4.85 78.67
CA ASP A 465 4.83 -3.44 78.35
C ASP A 465 5.72 -3.19 77.13
N PHE A 466 6.78 -3.99 76.95
CA PHE A 466 7.57 -3.97 75.71
C PHE A 466 6.76 -4.39 74.49
N SER A 467 5.79 -5.29 74.64
CA SER A 467 4.94 -5.77 73.54
C SER A 467 3.90 -4.77 73.01
N LYS A 468 3.73 -3.64 73.71
CA LYS A 468 2.83 -2.54 73.31
C LYS A 468 3.51 -1.50 72.41
N ILE A 469 4.84 -1.59 72.25
CA ILE A 469 5.67 -0.79 71.33
C ILE A 469 5.77 -1.55 70.01
#